data_AF-A0A7V9PGL6-F1
#
_entry.id   AF-A0A7V9PGL6-F1
#
_cell.length_a   1.000
_cell.length_b   1.000
_cell.length_c   1.000
_cell.angle_alpha   90.00
_cell.angle_beta   90.00
_cell.angle_gamma   90.00
#
_symmetry.space_group_name_H-M   'P 1'
#
loop_
_entity.id
_entity.type
_entity.pdbx_description
1 polymer ?
#
loop_
_entity_poly.entity_id
_entity_poly.type
_entity_poly.pdbx_seq_one_letter_code
_entity_poly.pdbx_strand_id
1 'polypeptide(L)'
;MLYLALARPRGFHRRDLIICQLWPEMDDERGRAGLRRALHFLRSALGREVVVGRGDEEIAIGPDVLACDAWEFERSLDAGQLEAALDLYAGDLLPGFHLSDVPEWERWLDDERVR
;
A
#
# COMPACT_ATOMS: atom_id res chain seq x y z
N MET A 1 4.04 3.47 -1.55
CA MET A 1 4.03 2.07 -2.03
C MET A 1 3.34 1.18 -1.01
N LEU A 2 3.85 1.14 0.23
CA LEU A 2 3.31 0.33 1.32
C LEU A 2 1.80 0.45 1.50
N TYR A 3 1.27 1.68 1.57
CA TYR A 3 -0.18 1.88 1.62
C TYR A 3 -0.92 1.19 0.47
N LEU A 4 -0.54 1.43 -0.79
CA LEU A 4 -1.21 0.80 -1.93
C LEU A 4 -0.98 -0.72 -2.03
N ALA A 5 0.10 -1.22 -1.45
CA ALA A 5 0.39 -2.65 -1.43
C ALA A 5 -0.45 -3.38 -0.37
N LEU A 6 -0.66 -2.77 0.79
CA LEU A 6 -1.30 -3.42 1.93
C LEU A 6 -2.77 -3.01 2.14
N ALA A 7 -3.18 -1.85 1.61
CA ALA A 7 -4.54 -1.35 1.79
C ALA A 7 -5.59 -2.34 1.28
N ARG A 8 -6.66 -2.45 2.05
CA ARG A 8 -7.82 -3.30 1.76
C ARG A 8 -9.07 -2.45 1.51
N PRO A 9 -9.95 -2.84 0.58
CA PRO A 9 -9.81 -3.95 -0.36
C PRO A 9 -8.68 -3.71 -1.37
N ARG A 10 -8.01 -4.78 -1.82
CA ARG A 10 -6.92 -4.69 -2.81
C ARG A 10 -7.44 -4.15 -4.12
N GLY A 11 -6.61 -3.38 -4.82
CA GLY A 11 -6.88 -2.90 -6.17
C GLY A 11 -6.90 -1.38 -6.26
N PHE A 12 -7.90 -0.84 -6.93
CA PHE A 12 -8.01 0.59 -7.21
C PHE A 12 -8.47 1.37 -5.98
N HIS A 13 -7.68 2.38 -5.61
CA HIS A 13 -7.98 3.33 -4.56
C HIS A 13 -8.11 4.73 -5.12
N ARG A 14 -9.07 5.50 -4.60
CA ARG A 14 -9.24 6.91 -4.97
C ARG A 14 -8.07 7.74 -4.47
N ARG A 15 -7.53 8.59 -5.34
CA ARG A 15 -6.42 9.51 -5.04
C ARG A 15 -6.71 10.41 -3.85
N ASP A 16 -7.93 10.95 -3.74
CA ASP A 16 -8.30 11.81 -2.62
C ASP A 16 -8.29 11.06 -1.28
N LEU A 17 -8.70 9.78 -1.23
CA LEU A 17 -8.62 8.98 0.00
C LEU A 17 -7.17 8.72 0.41
N ILE A 18 -6.30 8.43 -0.57
CA ILE A 18 -4.87 8.25 -0.33
C ILE A 18 -4.27 9.56 0.21
N ILE A 19 -4.70 10.70 -0.31
CA ILE A 19 -4.24 12.01 0.16
C ILE A 19 -4.68 12.26 1.59
N CYS A 20 -5.96 12.03 1.91
CA CYS A 20 -6.46 12.17 3.28
C CYS A 20 -5.72 11.26 4.27
N GLN A 21 -5.33 10.06 3.85
CA GLN A 21 -4.63 9.12 4.73
C GLN A 21 -3.15 9.49 4.95
N LEU A 22 -2.46 9.95 3.90
CA LEU A 22 -1.02 10.18 3.92
C LEU A 22 -0.63 11.63 4.27
N TRP A 23 -1.52 12.59 4.01
CA TRP A 23 -1.29 14.02 4.21
C TRP A 23 -2.53 14.73 4.81
N PRO A 24 -3.03 14.28 5.98
CA PRO A 24 -4.26 14.81 6.57
C PRO A 24 -4.19 16.30 6.94
N GLU A 25 -3.00 16.81 7.25
CA GLU A 25 -2.81 18.22 7.62
C GLU A 25 -2.54 19.16 6.43
N MET A 26 -2.39 18.61 5.22
CA MET A 26 -2.08 19.41 4.04
C MET A 26 -3.36 19.85 3.33
N ASP A 27 -3.35 21.06 2.78
CA ASP A 27 -4.42 21.49 1.88
C ASP A 27 -4.50 20.58 0.63
N ASP A 28 -5.69 20.58 0.02
CA ASP A 28 -6.04 19.75 -1.13
C ASP A 28 -5.03 19.84 -2.29
N GLU A 29 -4.46 21.02 -2.53
CA GLU A 29 -3.54 21.26 -3.64
C GLU A 29 -2.16 20.68 -3.35
N ARG A 30 -1.64 20.92 -2.13
CA ARG A 30 -0.36 20.39 -1.67
C ARG A 30 -0.41 18.87 -1.53
N GLY A 31 -1.50 18.32 -1.02
CA GLY A 31 -1.70 16.87 -0.92
C GLY A 31 -1.67 16.19 -2.30
N ARG A 32 -2.37 16.77 -3.29
CA ARG A 32 -2.30 16.30 -4.69
C ARG A 32 -0.90 16.41 -5.29
N ALA A 33 -0.16 17.47 -5.00
CA ALA A 33 1.22 17.63 -5.45
C ALA A 33 2.15 16.58 -4.81
N GLY A 34 1.99 16.31 -3.52
CA GLY A 34 2.69 15.25 -2.79
C GLY A 34 2.44 13.88 -3.42
N LEU A 35 1.17 13.52 -3.65
CA LEU A 35 0.81 12.28 -4.31
C LEU A 35 1.44 12.16 -5.69
N ARG A 36 1.34 13.18 -6.54
CA ARG A 36 1.96 13.17 -7.88
C ARG A 36 3.47 12.91 -7.82
N ARG A 37 4.17 13.53 -6.87
CA ARG A 37 5.61 13.35 -6.68
C ARG A 37 5.94 11.93 -6.22
N ALA A 38 5.20 11.39 -5.26
CA ALA A 38 5.36 10.02 -4.80
C ALA A 38 5.15 9.00 -5.93
N LEU A 39 4.09 9.17 -6.74
CA LEU A 39 3.81 8.30 -7.87
C LEU A 39 4.88 8.39 -8.96
N HIS A 40 5.38 9.60 -9.24
CA HIS A 40 6.47 9.79 -10.18
C HIS A 40 7.76 9.10 -9.70
N PHE A 41 8.08 9.22 -8.41
CA PHE A 41 9.22 8.54 -7.81
C PHE A 41 9.10 7.02 -7.93
N LEU A 42 7.95 6.44 -7.56
CA LEU A 42 7.72 5.00 -7.66
C LEU A 42 7.86 4.48 -9.09
N ARG A 43 7.23 5.17 -10.06
CA ARG A 43 7.33 4.80 -11.47
C ARG A 43 8.74 4.91 -12.03
N SER A 44 9.55 5.82 -11.49
CA SER A 44 10.94 5.99 -11.91
C SER A 44 11.85 4.93 -11.31
N ALA A 45 11.61 4.55 -10.05
CA ALA A 45 12.42 3.55 -9.34
C ALA A 45 12.08 2.10 -9.72
N LEU A 46 10.80 1.80 -9.96
CA LEU A 46 10.29 0.43 -10.13
C LEU A 46 9.68 0.16 -11.51
N GLY A 47 9.70 1.16 -12.40
CA GLY A 47 9.09 1.08 -13.72
C GLY A 47 7.64 1.58 -13.76
N ARG A 48 7.18 2.00 -14.95
CA ARG A 48 5.88 2.65 -15.13
C ARG A 48 4.68 1.77 -14.79
N GLU A 49 4.83 0.47 -14.97
CA GLU A 49 3.79 -0.54 -14.75
C GLU A 49 3.47 -0.74 -13.25
N VAL A 50 4.36 -0.31 -12.34
CA VAL A 50 4.19 -0.47 -10.88
C VAL A 50 2.93 0.20 -10.34
N VAL A 51 2.50 1.31 -10.95
CA VAL A 51 1.26 1.99 -10.59
C VAL A 51 0.39 2.16 -11.82
N VAL A 52 -0.68 1.39 -11.87
CA VAL A 52 -1.74 1.48 -12.87
C VAL A 52 -2.81 2.47 -12.42
N GLY A 53 -3.36 3.22 -13.37
CA GLY A 53 -4.45 4.16 -13.11
C GLY A 53 -5.73 3.70 -13.80
N ARG A 54 -6.88 3.98 -13.18
CA ARG A 54 -8.19 3.90 -13.82
C ARG A 54 -8.75 5.31 -13.88
N GLY A 55 -8.71 5.90 -15.08
CA GLY A 55 -8.98 7.32 -15.27
C GLY A 55 -8.00 8.20 -14.46
N ASP A 56 -8.49 9.38 -14.07
CA ASP A 56 -7.70 10.37 -13.33
C ASP A 56 -7.88 10.30 -11.80
N GLU A 57 -8.84 9.52 -11.32
CA GLU A 57 -9.21 9.51 -9.90
C GLU A 57 -8.69 8.30 -9.14
N GLU A 58 -8.41 7.18 -9.81
CA GLU A 58 -8.11 5.92 -9.15
C GLU A 58 -6.74 5.36 -9.55
N ILE A 59 -6.04 4.77 -8.59
CA ILE A 59 -4.74 4.14 -8.79
C ILE A 59 -4.62 2.83 -8.00
N ALA A 60 -3.85 1.87 -8.53
CA ALA A 60 -3.56 0.59 -7.90
C ALA A 60 -2.08 0.22 -8.14
N ILE A 61 -1.55 -0.72 -7.34
CA ILE A 61 -0.32 -1.43 -7.74
C ILE A 61 -0.69 -2.42 -8.86
N GLY A 62 0.16 -2.52 -9.87
CA GLY A 62 0.01 -3.56 -10.89
C GLY A 62 0.10 -4.95 -10.24
N PRO A 63 -0.84 -5.87 -10.50
CA PRO A 63 -0.85 -7.17 -9.82
C PRO A 63 0.35 -8.04 -10.19
N ASP A 64 0.88 -7.90 -11.41
CA ASP A 64 1.92 -8.78 -11.96
C ASP A 64 3.35 -8.23 -11.85
N VAL A 65 3.52 -7.05 -11.24
CA VAL A 65 4.79 -6.30 -11.25
C VAL A 65 5.45 -6.20 -9.89
N LEU A 66 4.77 -6.66 -8.84
CA LEU A 66 5.28 -6.67 -7.48
C LEU A 66 5.09 -8.05 -6.87
N ALA A 67 6.20 -8.70 -6.51
CA ALA A 67 6.17 -9.84 -5.61
C ALA A 67 6.03 -9.30 -4.18
N CYS A 68 5.01 -9.76 -3.46
CA CYS A 68 4.75 -9.38 -2.07
C CYS A 68 4.37 -10.63 -1.29
N ASP A 69 5.18 -10.96 -0.30
CA ASP A 69 4.98 -12.06 0.65
C ASP A 69 3.60 -11.99 1.34
N ALA A 70 3.16 -10.81 1.77
CA ALA A 70 1.82 -10.61 2.34
C ALA A 70 0.69 -10.95 1.35
N TRP A 71 0.93 -10.77 0.05
CA TRP A 71 -0.04 -11.16 -0.99
C TRP A 71 -0.11 -12.66 -1.17
N GLU A 72 1.06 -13.31 -1.19
CA GLU A 72 1.17 -14.76 -1.31
C GLU A 72 0.67 -15.49 -0.06
N PHE A 73 0.92 -14.92 1.12
CA PHE A 73 0.41 -15.39 2.40
C PHE A 73 -1.11 -15.42 2.40
N GLU A 74 -1.75 -14.28 2.09
CA GLU A 74 -3.21 -14.20 2.04
C GLU A 74 -3.81 -15.10 0.96
N ARG A 75 -3.19 -15.19 -0.22
CA ARG A 75 -3.66 -16.08 -1.28
C ARG A 75 -3.59 -17.55 -0.85
N SER A 76 -2.55 -17.92 -0.09
CA SER A 76 -2.40 -19.27 0.46
C SER A 76 -3.45 -19.56 1.53
N LEU A 77 -3.77 -18.58 2.38
CA LEU A 77 -4.88 -18.68 3.34
C LEU A 77 -6.23 -18.85 2.65
N ASP A 78 -6.55 -18.02 1.65
CA ASP A 78 -7.80 -18.10 0.88
C ASP A 78 -7.92 -19.43 0.13
N ALA A 79 -6.80 -20.00 -0.31
CA ALA A 79 -6.73 -21.31 -0.97
C ALA A 79 -6.75 -22.50 0.02
N GLY A 80 -6.76 -22.26 1.33
CA GLY A 80 -6.69 -23.31 2.36
C GLY A 80 -5.33 -24.00 2.48
N GLN A 81 -4.27 -23.43 1.91
CA GLN A 81 -2.91 -23.95 1.91
C GLN A 81 -2.15 -23.45 3.16
N LEU A 82 -2.56 -23.93 4.33
CA LEU A 82 -2.06 -23.43 5.62
C LEU A 82 -0.55 -23.60 5.82
N GLU A 83 0.04 -24.70 5.37
CA GLU A 83 1.50 -24.93 5.48
C GLU A 83 2.28 -23.89 4.67
N ALA A 84 1.87 -23.64 3.43
CA ALA A 84 2.50 -22.63 2.57
C ALA A 84 2.32 -21.20 3.13
N ALA A 85 1.17 -20.91 3.75
CA ALA A 85 0.97 -19.64 4.44
C ALA A 85 1.92 -19.50 5.65
N LEU A 86 2.08 -20.54 6.48
CA LEU A 86 2.98 -20.50 7.62
C LEU A 86 4.45 -20.30 7.21
N ASP A 87 4.89 -20.93 6.12
CA ASP A 87 6.26 -20.76 5.61
C ASP A 87 6.57 -19.32 5.16
N LEU A 88 5.55 -18.56 4.75
CA LEU A 88 5.66 -17.14 4.37
C LEU A 88 5.60 -16.19 5.57
N TYR A 89 5.15 -16.67 6.73
CA TYR A 89 5.02 -15.87 7.94
C TYR A 89 6.37 -15.75 8.66
N ALA A 90 7.18 -14.77 8.26
CA ALA A 90 8.52 -14.55 8.81
C ALA A 90 8.59 -13.66 10.06
N GLY A 91 7.44 -13.24 10.62
CA GLY A 91 7.33 -12.36 11.79
C GLY A 91 6.27 -11.27 11.61
N ASP A 92 6.28 -10.26 12.49
CA ASP A 92 5.32 -9.15 12.46
C ASP A 92 5.39 -8.38 11.13
N LEU A 93 4.26 -7.85 10.67
CA LEU A 93 4.20 -7.02 9.46
C LEU A 93 5.03 -5.74 9.64
N LEU A 94 6.06 -5.58 8.79
CA LEU A 94 6.97 -4.43 8.75
C LEU A 94 7.56 -4.09 10.14
N PRO A 95 8.33 -5.00 10.75
CA PRO A 95 8.79 -4.82 12.12
C PRO A 95 9.75 -3.62 12.20
N GLY A 96 9.47 -2.68 13.11
CA GLY A 96 10.28 -1.47 13.31
C GLY A 96 10.12 -0.39 12.23
N PHE A 97 9.18 -0.53 11.28
CA PHE A 97 8.87 0.53 10.34
C PHE A 97 7.87 1.52 10.96
N HIS A 98 8.29 2.79 11.03
CA HIS A 98 7.51 3.92 11.53
C HIS A 98 7.71 5.11 10.60
N LEU A 99 6.64 5.84 10.30
CA LEU A 99 6.71 7.10 9.56
C LEU A 99 6.43 8.23 10.55
N SER A 100 7.49 8.96 10.90
CA SER A 100 7.39 10.17 11.71
C SER A 100 6.48 11.19 11.01
N ASP A 101 5.71 11.93 11.81
CA ASP A 101 4.82 13.01 11.38
C ASP A 101 3.58 12.57 10.55
N VAL A 102 3.17 11.29 10.63
CA VAL A 102 1.90 10.81 10.01
C VAL A 102 1.11 9.88 10.96
N PRO A 103 0.47 10.43 12.02
CA PRO A 103 -0.20 9.63 13.06
C PRO A 103 -1.33 8.73 12.55
N GLU A 104 -2.06 9.20 11.54
CA GLU A 104 -3.14 8.46 10.87
C GLU A 104 -2.62 7.22 10.16
N TRP A 105 -1.42 7.30 9.60
CA TRP A 105 -0.79 6.19 8.91
C TRP A 105 -0.23 5.17 9.92
N GLU A 106 0.35 5.63 11.03
CA GLU A 106 0.81 4.73 12.09
C GLU A 106 -0.36 3.93 12.69
N ARG A 107 -1.47 4.60 13.00
CA ARG A 107 -2.69 3.93 13.48
C ARG A 107 -3.20 2.88 12.50
N TRP A 108 -3.27 3.22 11.21
CA TRP A 108 -3.69 2.26 10.18
C TRP A 108 -2.73 1.07 10.06
N LEU A 109 -1.41 1.28 10.16
CA LEU A 109 -0.46 0.17 10.10
C LEU A 109 -0.56 -0.73 11.34
N ASP A 110 -0.79 -0.16 12.52
CA ASP A 110 -0.97 -0.94 13.74
C ASP A 110 -2.25 -1.78 13.68
N ASP A 111 -3.34 -1.25 13.11
CA ASP A 111 -4.55 -2.03 12.83
C ASP A 111 -4.28 -3.20 11.86
N GLU A 112 -3.43 -3.00 10.84
CA GLU A 112 -3.07 -4.06 9.90
C GLU A 112 -2.12 -5.11 10.52
N ARG A 113 -1.32 -4.75 11.53
CA ARG A 113 -0.41 -5.68 12.24
C ARG A 113 -1.13 -6.64 13.19
N VAL A 114 -2.25 -6.23 13.77
CA VAL A 114 -2.97 -7.01 14.80
C VAL A 114 -3.95 -8.03 14.17
N ARG A 115 -4.02 -8.07 12.84
CA ARG A 115 -4.94 -8.90 12.08
C ARG A 115 -4.37 -10.26 11.73
#